data_AF-A0AAW3YUS2-F1
#
_entry.id   AF-A0AAW3YUS2-F1
#
_cell.length_a   1.000
_cell.length_b   1.000
_cell.length_c   1.000
_cell.angle_alpha   90.00
_cell.angle_beta   90.00
_cell.angle_gamma   90.00
#
_symmetry.space_group_name_H-M   'P 1'
#
loop_
_entity.id
_entity.type
_entity.pdbx_description
1 polymer ?
#
loop_
_entity_poly.entity_id
_entity_poly.type
_entity_poly.pdbx_seq_one_letter_code
_entity_poly.pdbx_strand_id
1 'polypeptide(L)'
;MDDLNWCFGMICEQYVRIRDGLQQEIKPNRWPAGDKMLDELSLLNNDNQIVSDFLSQVLSKYSMCDDAIIKCRPRLDIELSHLRANGWIKGLNENFRLNLLLAGIEYQWAKAAWNYDKRRSIQALNVALTLLHECSGACMCCELIDEERKIHKVRVKAAAKGGATKAEVYNPIMEEAIRLLQITPQAVGGWKRWTDAAEAIERPLWLFIEEQKKHNNIIDLKEENLVSKILLWGKKNVELGTALNEKVLKPKKL
;
A
#
# COMPACT_ATOMS: atom_id res chain seq x y z
N MET A 1 14.39 12.89 -44.54
CA MET A 1 13.07 12.23 -44.71
C MET A 1 13.13 10.78 -44.24
N ASP A 2 14.32 10.15 -44.27
CA ASP A 2 14.59 8.80 -43.74
C ASP A 2 14.49 8.69 -42.21
N ASP A 3 14.83 9.75 -41.47
CA ASP A 3 14.81 9.73 -40.00
C ASP A 3 13.41 9.49 -39.42
N LEU A 4 12.36 10.04 -40.05
CA LEU A 4 10.99 9.85 -39.56
C LEU A 4 10.50 8.43 -39.84
N ASN A 5 10.87 7.83 -40.98
CA ASN A 5 10.51 6.45 -41.29
C ASN A 5 11.17 5.49 -40.28
N TRP A 6 12.44 5.72 -39.96
CA TRP A 6 13.16 4.95 -38.95
C TRP A 6 12.54 5.12 -37.55
N CYS A 7 12.27 6.35 -37.12
CA CYS A 7 11.61 6.62 -35.84
C CYS A 7 10.23 5.94 -35.74
N PHE A 8 9.42 6.01 -36.80
CA PHE A 8 8.11 5.37 -36.84
C PHE A 8 8.22 3.85 -36.69
N GLY A 9 9.14 3.23 -37.43
CA GLY A 9 9.43 1.79 -37.33
C GLY A 9 9.84 1.39 -35.92
N MET A 10 10.81 2.09 -35.33
CA MET A 10 11.26 1.82 -33.96
C MET A 10 10.15 1.93 -32.93
N ILE A 11 9.30 2.97 -33.01
CA ILE A 11 8.20 3.13 -32.05
C ILE A 11 7.18 1.99 -32.21
N CYS A 12 6.88 1.58 -33.44
CA CYS A 12 6.00 0.43 -33.67
C CYS A 12 6.58 -0.87 -33.09
N GLU A 13 7.88 -1.09 -33.22
CA GLU A 13 8.57 -2.23 -32.61
C GLU A 13 8.50 -2.19 -31.08
N GLN A 14 8.73 -1.01 -30.47
CA GLN A 14 8.59 -0.86 -29.02
C GLN A 14 7.16 -1.11 -28.54
N TYR A 15 6.15 -0.65 -29.29
CA TYR A 15 4.74 -0.90 -28.95
C TYR A 15 4.44 -2.40 -28.88
N VAL A 16 4.88 -3.16 -29.90
CA VAL A 16 4.73 -4.62 -29.93
C VAL A 16 5.49 -5.27 -28.78
N ARG A 17 6.73 -4.85 -28.52
CA ARG A 17 7.54 -5.39 -27.43
C ARG A 17 6.89 -5.19 -26.06
N ILE A 18 6.35 -4.01 -25.79
CA ILE A 18 5.70 -3.72 -24.49
C ILE A 18 4.39 -4.48 -24.37
N ARG A 19 3.59 -4.56 -25.44
CA ARG A 19 2.37 -5.39 -25.47
C ARG A 19 2.69 -6.84 -25.11
N ASP A 20 3.70 -7.42 -25.75
CA ASP A 20 4.09 -8.81 -25.52
C ASP A 20 4.70 -9.00 -24.11
N GLY A 21 5.41 -7.99 -23.60
CA GLY A 21 5.89 -7.95 -22.21
C GLY A 21 4.76 -7.93 -21.19
N LEU A 22 3.73 -7.10 -21.41
CA LEU A 22 2.54 -7.04 -20.55
C LEU A 22 1.84 -8.40 -20.44
N GLN A 23 1.80 -9.18 -21.52
CA GLN A 23 1.24 -10.54 -21.49
C GLN A 23 1.98 -11.47 -20.52
N GLN A 24 3.28 -11.25 -20.31
CA GLN A 24 4.11 -12.03 -19.38
C GLN A 24 4.04 -11.47 -17.95
N GLU A 25 3.89 -10.16 -17.81
CA GLU A 25 3.82 -9.46 -16.52
C GLU A 25 2.48 -9.68 -15.80
N ILE A 26 1.38 -9.71 -16.56
CA ILE A 26 0.04 -9.96 -16.01
C ILE A 26 -0.07 -11.44 -15.62
N LYS A 27 -0.07 -11.69 -14.32
CA LYS A 27 -0.20 -13.03 -13.73
C LYS A 27 -1.61 -13.20 -13.16
N PRO A 28 -2.52 -13.95 -13.79
CA PRO A 28 -3.93 -13.98 -13.38
C PRO A 28 -4.17 -14.29 -11.91
N ASN A 29 -3.36 -15.18 -11.35
CA ASN A 29 -3.42 -15.60 -9.95
C ASN A 29 -2.85 -14.58 -8.94
N ARG A 30 -2.18 -13.51 -9.40
CA ARG A 30 -1.63 -12.45 -8.54
C ARG A 30 -2.40 -11.14 -8.67
N TRP A 31 -3.23 -11.00 -9.69
CA TRP A 31 -3.85 -9.75 -10.10
C TRP A 31 -5.35 -9.76 -9.83
N PRO A 32 -5.92 -8.74 -9.15
CA PRO A 32 -7.36 -8.57 -9.09
C PRO A 32 -7.93 -8.41 -10.50
N ALA A 33 -8.71 -9.40 -10.95
CA ALA A 33 -9.22 -9.51 -12.32
C ALA A 33 -8.12 -9.73 -13.40
N GLY A 34 -7.03 -10.41 -13.06
CA GLY A 34 -5.92 -10.65 -14.00
C GLY A 34 -6.31 -11.44 -15.25
N ASP A 35 -7.24 -12.40 -15.16
CA ASP A 35 -7.79 -13.08 -16.35
C ASP A 35 -8.45 -12.08 -17.31
N LYS A 36 -9.30 -11.20 -16.76
CA LYS A 36 -9.96 -10.13 -17.53
C LYS A 36 -8.94 -9.16 -18.14
N MET A 37 -7.87 -8.83 -17.41
CA MET A 37 -6.81 -7.96 -17.95
C MET A 37 -6.05 -8.61 -19.11
N LEU A 38 -5.81 -9.92 -19.06
CA LEU A 38 -5.22 -10.66 -20.19
C LEU A 38 -6.15 -10.63 -21.42
N ASP A 39 -7.44 -10.87 -21.22
CA ASP A 39 -8.43 -10.80 -22.31
C ASP A 39 -8.44 -9.39 -22.95
N GLU A 40 -8.31 -8.35 -22.13
CA GLU A 40 -8.26 -6.96 -22.56
C GLU A 40 -6.98 -6.56 -23.30
N LEU A 41 -5.87 -7.32 -23.19
CA LEU A 41 -4.69 -7.09 -24.02
C LEU A 41 -4.99 -7.24 -25.51
N SER A 42 -6.03 -7.99 -25.87
CA SER A 42 -6.50 -8.10 -27.25
C SER A 42 -6.85 -6.74 -27.87
N LEU A 43 -7.14 -5.71 -27.07
CA LEU A 43 -7.37 -4.33 -27.52
C LEU A 43 -6.15 -3.72 -28.22
N LEU A 44 -4.96 -4.24 -27.96
CA LEU A 44 -3.70 -3.79 -28.56
C LEU A 44 -3.39 -4.48 -29.89
N ASN A 45 -4.23 -5.42 -30.33
CA ASN A 45 -4.03 -6.12 -31.59
C ASN A 45 -4.37 -5.21 -32.78
N ASN A 46 -3.66 -5.41 -33.88
CA ASN A 46 -3.83 -4.63 -35.12
C ASN A 46 -5.24 -4.77 -35.72
N ASP A 47 -5.87 -5.90 -35.49
CA ASP A 47 -7.16 -6.34 -36.01
C ASP A 47 -8.26 -6.33 -34.94
N ASN A 48 -8.03 -5.65 -33.81
CA ASN A 48 -9.04 -5.58 -32.77
C ASN A 48 -10.30 -4.86 -33.27
N GLN A 49 -11.44 -5.57 -33.28
CA GLN A 49 -12.70 -5.06 -33.81
C GLN A 49 -13.24 -3.87 -33.00
N ILE A 50 -13.07 -3.86 -31.68
CA ILE A 50 -13.56 -2.76 -30.82
C ILE A 50 -12.85 -1.46 -31.19
N VAL A 51 -11.52 -1.51 -31.36
CA VAL A 51 -10.72 -0.36 -31.78
C VAL A 51 -11.09 0.07 -33.20
N SER A 52 -11.21 -0.90 -34.11
CA SER A 52 -11.55 -0.64 -35.52
C SER A 52 -12.93 -0.01 -35.68
N ASP A 53 -13.93 -0.50 -34.95
CA ASP A 53 -15.30 0.02 -34.95
C ASP A 53 -15.33 1.45 -34.39
N PHE A 54 -14.60 1.71 -33.32
CA PHE A 54 -14.50 3.04 -32.73
C PHE A 54 -13.92 4.04 -33.73
N LEU A 55 -12.80 3.70 -34.38
CA LEU A 55 -12.18 4.54 -35.40
C LEU A 55 -13.11 4.74 -36.60
N SER A 56 -13.76 3.68 -37.07
CA SER A 56 -14.71 3.73 -38.18
C SER A 56 -15.91 4.63 -37.88
N GLN A 57 -16.43 4.58 -36.66
CA GLN A 57 -17.52 5.45 -36.21
C GLN A 57 -17.11 6.92 -36.19
N VAL A 58 -15.87 7.23 -35.82
CA VAL A 58 -15.34 8.60 -35.85
C VAL A 58 -15.10 9.06 -37.30
N LEU A 59 -14.54 8.20 -38.15
CA LEU A 59 -14.23 8.47 -39.55
C LEU A 59 -15.47 8.65 -40.43
N SER A 60 -16.55 7.90 -40.17
CA SER A 60 -17.78 7.95 -40.98
C SER A 60 -18.39 9.36 -41.05
N LYS A 61 -18.21 10.16 -39.99
CA LYS A 61 -18.63 11.58 -39.91
C LYS A 61 -17.89 12.49 -40.90
N TYR A 62 -16.78 12.02 -41.45
CA TYR A 62 -15.92 12.73 -42.40
C TYR A 62 -15.82 11.99 -43.75
N SER A 63 -16.73 11.05 -44.03
CA SER A 63 -16.70 10.18 -45.22
C SER A 63 -16.69 10.90 -46.57
N MET A 64 -17.15 12.15 -46.63
CA MET A 64 -17.14 12.99 -47.83
C MET A 64 -15.84 13.81 -48.00
N CYS A 65 -14.83 13.60 -47.15
CA CYS A 65 -13.56 14.31 -47.20
C CYS A 65 -12.44 13.41 -47.73
N ASP A 66 -11.65 13.93 -48.68
CA ASP A 66 -10.48 13.22 -49.23
C ASP A 66 -9.44 12.86 -48.14
N ASP A 67 -9.28 13.71 -47.12
CA ASP A 67 -8.39 13.48 -45.97
C ASP A 67 -9.14 13.17 -44.67
N ALA A 68 -10.16 12.31 -44.72
CA ALA A 68 -11.01 11.98 -43.57
C ALA A 68 -10.20 11.61 -42.31
N ILE A 69 -9.09 10.86 -42.47
CA ILE A 69 -8.21 10.44 -41.38
C ILE A 69 -7.54 11.61 -40.64
N ILE A 70 -7.19 12.68 -41.35
CA ILE A 70 -6.58 13.87 -40.75
C ILE A 70 -7.66 14.80 -40.19
N LYS A 71 -8.76 14.98 -40.93
CA LYS A 71 -9.86 15.88 -40.53
C LYS A 71 -10.60 15.37 -39.29
N CYS A 72 -10.62 14.07 -39.04
CA CYS A 72 -11.27 13.51 -37.86
C CYS A 72 -10.47 13.73 -36.56
N ARG A 73 -9.17 14.07 -36.63
CA ARG A 73 -8.28 14.09 -35.46
C ARG A 73 -8.78 14.98 -34.31
N PRO A 74 -9.19 16.25 -34.52
CA PRO A 74 -9.66 17.08 -33.42
C PRO A 74 -10.89 16.51 -32.71
N ARG A 75 -11.79 15.84 -33.46
CA ARG A 75 -12.93 15.16 -32.85
C ARG A 75 -12.50 13.92 -32.07
N LEU A 76 -11.58 13.14 -32.62
CA LEU A 76 -10.98 12.00 -31.94
C LEU A 76 -10.37 12.42 -30.60
N ASP A 77 -9.56 13.49 -30.59
CA ASP A 77 -8.93 14.02 -29.37
C ASP A 77 -9.95 14.33 -28.25
N ILE A 78 -11.11 14.91 -28.62
CA ILE A 78 -12.19 15.20 -27.66
C ILE A 78 -12.78 13.91 -27.09
N GLU A 79 -13.09 12.92 -27.94
CA GLU A 79 -13.65 11.64 -27.50
C GLU A 79 -12.68 10.89 -26.59
N LEU A 80 -11.40 10.82 -26.96
CA LEU A 80 -10.36 10.18 -26.14
C LEU A 80 -10.17 10.88 -24.80
N SER A 81 -10.25 12.22 -24.78
CA SER A 81 -10.17 13.00 -23.54
C SER A 81 -11.33 12.69 -22.59
N HIS A 82 -12.56 12.57 -23.11
CA HIS A 82 -13.71 12.17 -22.31
C HIS A 82 -13.59 10.74 -21.76
N LEU A 83 -13.11 9.80 -22.57
CA LEU A 83 -12.85 8.43 -22.13
C LEU A 83 -11.83 8.40 -20.99
N ARG A 84 -10.72 9.15 -21.13
CA ARG A 84 -9.66 9.21 -20.12
C ARG A 84 -10.15 9.83 -18.80
N ALA A 85 -10.91 10.92 -18.87
CA ALA A 85 -11.48 11.56 -17.67
C ALA A 85 -12.42 10.63 -16.90
N ASN A 86 -13.22 9.84 -17.62
CA ASN A 86 -14.15 8.87 -17.02
C ASN A 86 -13.46 7.67 -16.36
N GLY A 87 -12.23 7.34 -16.76
CA GLY A 87 -11.51 6.17 -16.26
C GLY A 87 -11.04 6.28 -14.82
N TRP A 88 -10.46 7.42 -14.45
CA TRP A 88 -9.93 7.64 -13.10
C TRP A 88 -11.00 7.52 -12.00
N ILE A 89 -12.23 7.90 -12.31
CA ILE A 89 -13.36 7.87 -11.38
C ILE A 89 -13.82 6.43 -11.09
N LYS A 90 -13.56 5.49 -12.02
CA LYS A 90 -14.04 4.11 -11.96
C LYS A 90 -13.04 3.13 -11.33
N GLY A 91 -11.85 3.60 -10.96
CA GLY A 91 -10.82 2.81 -10.27
C GLY A 91 -9.77 2.19 -11.19
N LEU A 92 -8.77 1.54 -10.58
CA LEU A 92 -7.54 1.11 -11.25
C LEU A 92 -7.75 0.10 -12.39
N ASN A 93 -8.64 -0.87 -12.22
CA ASN A 93 -8.89 -1.89 -13.26
C ASN A 93 -9.50 -1.27 -14.52
N GLU A 94 -10.46 -0.35 -14.37
CA GLU A 94 -11.06 0.33 -15.51
C GLU A 94 -10.09 1.35 -16.13
N ASN A 95 -9.25 2.00 -15.32
CA ASN A 95 -8.18 2.87 -15.81
C ASN A 95 -7.17 2.09 -16.66
N PHE A 96 -6.75 0.90 -16.20
CA PHE A 96 -5.86 0.00 -16.94
C PHE A 96 -6.46 -0.38 -18.30
N ARG A 97 -7.71 -0.88 -18.29
CA ARG A 97 -8.46 -1.21 -19.51
C ARG A 97 -8.57 -0.04 -20.48
N LEU A 98 -8.91 1.14 -19.97
CA LEU A 98 -9.04 2.34 -20.80
C LEU A 98 -7.70 2.76 -21.39
N ASN A 99 -6.60 2.66 -20.65
CA ASN A 99 -5.27 2.91 -21.19
C ASN A 99 -4.94 1.93 -22.32
N LEU A 100 -5.29 0.64 -22.20
CA LEU A 100 -5.15 -0.33 -23.31
C LEU A 100 -5.98 0.08 -24.53
N LEU A 101 -7.26 0.42 -24.34
CA LEU A 101 -8.15 0.84 -25.42
C LEU A 101 -7.61 2.10 -26.13
N LEU A 102 -7.25 3.12 -25.36
CA LEU A 102 -6.71 4.38 -25.89
C LEU A 102 -5.39 4.15 -26.63
N ALA A 103 -4.51 3.28 -26.11
CA ALA A 103 -3.26 2.91 -26.77
C ALA A 103 -3.51 2.21 -28.10
N GLY A 104 -4.47 1.28 -28.16
CA GLY A 104 -4.89 0.63 -29.40
C GLY A 104 -5.42 1.62 -30.45
N ILE A 105 -6.30 2.54 -30.03
CA ILE A 105 -6.87 3.57 -30.91
C ILE A 105 -5.78 4.48 -31.47
N GLU A 106 -4.91 5.02 -30.61
CA GLU A 106 -3.82 5.91 -31.04
C GLU A 106 -2.83 5.20 -31.97
N TYR A 107 -2.50 3.94 -31.68
CA TYR A 107 -1.61 3.14 -32.51
C TYR A 107 -2.19 2.88 -33.90
N GLN A 108 -3.44 2.43 -33.99
CA GLN A 108 -4.10 2.17 -35.27
C GLN A 108 -4.33 3.45 -36.07
N TRP A 109 -4.74 4.54 -35.42
CA TRP A 109 -4.90 5.84 -36.08
C TRP A 109 -3.57 6.34 -36.64
N ALA A 110 -2.48 6.24 -35.87
CA ALA A 110 -1.16 6.67 -36.32
C ALA A 110 -0.66 5.90 -37.55
N LYS A 111 -0.93 4.60 -37.62
CA LYS A 111 -0.59 3.79 -38.81
C LYS A 111 -1.39 4.22 -40.03
N ALA A 112 -2.68 4.48 -39.87
CA ALA A 112 -3.54 4.95 -40.95
C ALA A 112 -3.16 6.37 -41.43
N ALA A 113 -2.77 7.26 -40.51
CA ALA A 113 -2.41 8.63 -40.80
C ALA A 113 -0.99 8.80 -41.38
N TRP A 114 -0.15 7.76 -41.37
CA TRP A 114 1.27 7.84 -41.69
C TRP A 114 1.57 8.48 -43.06
N ASN A 115 0.80 8.10 -44.08
CA ASN A 115 0.98 8.59 -45.44
C ASN A 115 0.40 10.00 -45.66
N TYR A 116 -0.31 10.56 -44.69
CA TYR A 116 -0.99 11.85 -44.77
C TYR A 116 -0.31 12.91 -43.88
N ASP A 117 0.04 12.55 -42.64
CA ASP A 117 0.75 13.42 -41.69
C ASP A 117 1.70 12.60 -40.80
N LYS A 118 2.97 12.53 -41.22
CA LYS A 118 4.02 11.80 -40.50
C LYS A 118 4.25 12.33 -39.08
N ARG A 119 4.17 13.65 -38.88
CA ARG A 119 4.44 14.27 -37.57
C ARG A 119 3.36 13.90 -36.58
N ARG A 120 2.08 14.07 -36.95
CA ARG A 120 0.96 13.69 -36.08
C ARG A 120 0.91 12.19 -35.83
N SER A 121 1.29 11.38 -36.81
CA SER A 121 1.40 9.93 -36.63
C SER A 121 2.42 9.55 -35.55
N ILE A 122 3.61 10.15 -35.57
CA ILE A 122 4.62 9.93 -34.51
C ILE A 122 4.12 10.43 -33.15
N GLN A 123 3.42 11.56 -33.10
CA GLN A 123 2.84 12.06 -31.85
C GLN A 123 1.81 11.08 -31.26
N ALA A 124 0.89 10.59 -32.09
CA ALA A 124 -0.10 9.58 -31.70
C ALA A 124 0.57 8.27 -31.23
N LEU A 125 1.60 7.81 -31.95
CA LEU A 125 2.39 6.64 -31.53
C LEU A 125 3.07 6.84 -30.17
N ASN A 126 3.62 8.02 -29.89
CA ASN A 126 4.20 8.33 -28.57
C ASN A 126 3.15 8.33 -27.46
N VAL A 127 1.93 8.81 -27.75
CA VAL A 127 0.81 8.71 -26.80
C VAL A 127 0.48 7.25 -26.53
N ALA A 128 0.38 6.42 -27.58
CA ALA A 128 0.13 5.00 -27.45
C ALA A 128 1.19 4.30 -26.57
N LEU A 129 2.47 4.56 -26.81
CA LEU A 129 3.57 4.05 -25.97
C LEU A 129 3.47 4.51 -24.52
N THR A 130 3.17 5.79 -24.29
CA THR A 130 3.06 6.34 -22.94
C THR A 130 1.98 5.62 -22.14
N LEU A 131 0.82 5.39 -22.77
CA LEU A 131 -0.29 4.65 -22.15
C LEU A 131 0.08 3.19 -21.85
N LEU A 132 0.83 2.52 -22.71
CA LEU A 132 1.34 1.17 -22.45
C LEU A 132 2.36 1.14 -21.30
N HIS A 133 3.24 2.12 -21.22
CA HIS A 133 4.16 2.25 -20.10
C HIS A 133 3.43 2.55 -18.78
N GLU A 134 2.34 3.32 -18.80
CA GLU A 134 1.48 3.48 -17.62
C GLU A 134 0.90 2.13 -17.17
N CYS A 135 0.42 1.29 -18.10
CA CYS A 135 -0.04 -0.07 -17.80
C CYS A 135 1.08 -0.95 -17.21
N SER A 136 2.27 -0.99 -17.82
CA SER A 136 3.39 -1.80 -17.32
C SER A 136 3.90 -1.29 -15.97
N GLY A 137 3.92 0.03 -15.76
CA GLY A 137 4.23 0.62 -14.46
C GLY A 137 3.23 0.22 -13.38
N ALA A 138 1.94 0.17 -13.71
CA ALA A 138 0.93 -0.38 -12.80
C ALA A 138 1.23 -1.85 -12.48
N CYS A 139 1.64 -2.63 -13.50
CA CYS A 139 2.15 -4.00 -13.36
C CYS A 139 3.23 -4.14 -12.29
N MET A 140 4.31 -3.39 -12.43
CA MET A 140 5.43 -3.43 -11.49
C MET A 140 5.04 -2.99 -10.08
N CYS A 141 4.24 -1.93 -9.94
CA CYS A 141 3.81 -1.41 -8.64
C CYS A 141 3.01 -2.43 -7.82
N CYS A 142 2.14 -3.23 -8.45
CA CYS A 142 1.39 -4.26 -7.75
C CYS A 142 2.31 -5.35 -7.18
N GLU A 143 3.34 -5.76 -7.91
CA GLU A 143 4.32 -6.74 -7.43
C GLU A 143 5.10 -6.21 -6.21
N LEU A 144 5.55 -4.96 -6.27
CA LEU A 144 6.26 -4.30 -5.16
C LEU A 144 5.37 -4.19 -3.91
N ILE A 145 4.11 -3.82 -4.06
CA ILE A 145 3.16 -3.71 -2.94
C ILE A 145 2.96 -5.09 -2.27
N ASP A 146 2.86 -6.16 -3.04
CA ASP A 146 2.67 -7.50 -2.50
C ASP A 146 3.91 -8.02 -1.77
N GLU A 147 5.11 -7.69 -2.25
CA GLU A 147 6.36 -7.97 -1.54
C GLU A 147 6.44 -7.21 -0.21
N GLU A 148 6.13 -5.91 -0.21
CA GLU A 148 6.08 -5.10 1.00
C GLU A 148 5.05 -5.64 2.01
N ARG A 149 3.88 -6.10 1.55
CA ARG A 149 2.87 -6.75 2.41
C ARG A 149 3.42 -8.03 3.06
N LYS A 150 4.19 -8.85 2.33
CA LYS A 150 4.82 -10.07 2.90
C LYS A 150 5.83 -9.70 3.97
N ILE A 151 6.71 -8.74 3.69
CA ILE A 151 7.71 -8.24 4.65
C ILE A 151 7.01 -7.67 5.89
N HIS A 152 5.97 -6.87 5.71
CA HIS A 152 5.19 -6.29 6.80
C HIS A 152 4.57 -7.39 7.70
N LYS A 153 3.98 -8.44 7.11
CA LYS A 153 3.45 -9.58 7.89
C LYS A 153 4.53 -10.25 8.74
N VAL A 154 5.74 -10.43 8.21
CA VAL A 154 6.87 -10.98 8.98
C VAL A 154 7.24 -10.06 10.13
N ARG A 155 7.34 -8.75 9.88
CA ARG A 155 7.64 -7.75 10.93
C ARG A 155 6.57 -7.73 12.02
N VAL A 156 5.29 -7.79 11.67
CA VAL A 156 4.18 -7.86 12.64
C VAL A 156 4.27 -9.12 13.49
N LYS A 157 4.53 -10.30 12.88
CA LYS A 157 4.70 -11.55 13.63
C LYS A 157 5.91 -11.49 14.56
N ALA A 158 7.03 -10.95 14.10
CA ALA A 158 8.23 -10.78 14.93
C ALA A 158 7.99 -9.83 16.11
N ALA A 159 7.30 -8.71 15.87
CA ALA A 159 6.91 -7.76 16.91
C ALA A 159 5.96 -8.39 17.93
N ALA A 160 4.96 -9.15 17.48
CA ALA A 160 4.03 -9.87 18.36
C ALA A 160 4.77 -10.90 19.23
N LYS A 161 5.69 -11.67 18.65
CA LYS A 161 6.53 -12.63 19.38
C LYS A 161 7.41 -11.93 20.42
N GLY A 162 8.09 -10.84 20.03
CA GLY A 162 8.90 -10.06 20.96
C GLY A 162 8.07 -9.44 22.08
N GLY A 163 6.84 -9.01 21.80
CA GLY A 163 5.87 -8.55 22.79
C GLY A 163 5.46 -9.65 23.78
N ALA A 164 5.13 -10.84 23.28
CA ALA A 164 4.78 -11.99 24.10
C ALA A 164 5.95 -12.41 25.01
N THR A 165 7.16 -12.53 24.47
CA THR A 165 8.37 -12.82 25.27
C THR A 165 8.58 -11.77 26.35
N LYS A 166 8.42 -10.47 26.05
CA LYS A 166 8.49 -9.45 27.11
C LYS A 166 7.39 -9.64 28.16
N ALA A 167 6.14 -9.91 27.77
CA ALA A 167 5.05 -10.12 28.72
C ALA A 167 5.32 -11.31 29.65
N GLU A 168 5.80 -12.44 29.13
CA GLU A 168 6.21 -13.61 29.93
C GLU A 168 7.25 -13.25 31.00
N VAL A 169 8.18 -12.34 30.67
CA VAL A 169 9.22 -11.88 31.60
C VAL A 169 8.69 -10.90 32.66
N TYR A 170 7.81 -9.97 32.27
CA TYR A 170 7.36 -8.89 33.16
C TYR A 170 6.11 -9.24 33.97
N ASN A 171 5.28 -10.21 33.55
CA ASN A 171 4.07 -10.61 34.27
C ASN A 171 4.37 -11.09 35.70
N PRO A 172 5.35 -11.99 35.96
CA PRO A 172 5.68 -12.41 37.33
C PRO A 172 6.13 -11.26 38.22
N ILE A 173 6.81 -10.26 37.65
CA ILE A 173 7.24 -9.05 38.37
C ILE A 173 6.03 -8.20 38.75
N MET A 174 5.04 -8.06 37.85
CA MET A 174 3.80 -7.33 38.15
C MET A 174 2.94 -8.06 39.18
N GLU A 175 2.84 -9.39 39.11
CA GLU A 175 2.15 -10.22 40.10
C GLU A 175 2.80 -10.09 41.48
N GLU A 176 4.14 -10.11 41.54
CA GLU A 176 4.87 -9.90 42.78
C GLU A 176 4.66 -8.48 43.33
N ALA A 177 4.61 -7.46 42.47
CA ALA A 177 4.28 -6.10 42.88
C ALA A 177 2.88 -6.02 43.51
N ILE A 178 1.88 -6.71 42.93
CA ILE A 178 0.52 -6.81 43.50
C ILE A 178 0.57 -7.50 44.86
N ARG A 179 1.27 -8.64 44.97
CA ARG A 179 1.42 -9.40 46.21
C ARG A 179 2.06 -8.55 47.31
N LEU A 180 3.15 -7.85 47.00
CA LEU A 180 3.84 -6.96 47.92
C LEU A 180 2.95 -5.80 48.36
N LEU A 181 2.21 -5.17 47.45
CA LEU A 181 1.24 -4.13 47.81
C LEU A 181 0.21 -4.66 48.80
N GLN A 182 -0.30 -5.87 48.60
CA GLN A 182 -1.31 -6.49 49.48
C GLN A 182 -0.76 -6.75 50.89
N ILE A 183 0.43 -7.33 51.02
CA ILE A 183 1.01 -7.70 52.33
C ILE A 183 1.66 -6.52 53.06
N THR A 184 2.10 -5.48 52.36
CA THR A 184 2.75 -4.34 53.00
C THR A 184 1.72 -3.58 53.84
N PRO A 185 1.97 -3.43 55.17
CA PRO A 185 1.11 -2.67 56.04
C PRO A 185 1.03 -1.21 55.60
N GLN A 186 -0.17 -0.63 55.63
CA GLN A 186 -0.33 0.80 55.38
C GLN A 186 0.30 1.58 56.54
N ALA A 187 1.01 2.66 56.23
CA ALA A 187 1.39 3.65 57.24
C ALA A 187 0.12 4.16 57.95
N VAL A 188 0.22 4.53 59.24
CA VAL A 188 -0.92 5.05 60.01
C VAL A 188 -1.55 6.23 59.25
N GLY A 189 -2.77 6.03 58.74
CA GLY A 189 -3.48 6.99 57.91
C GLY A 189 -3.49 6.72 56.41
N GLY A 190 -2.92 5.61 55.90
CA GLY A 190 -2.92 5.24 54.48
C GLY A 190 -1.95 6.06 53.61
N TRP A 191 -1.64 5.58 52.40
CA TRP A 191 -0.80 6.32 51.45
C TRP A 191 -1.60 7.40 50.73
N LYS A 192 -0.99 8.57 50.46
CA LYS A 192 -1.69 9.68 49.79
C LYS A 192 -1.60 9.60 48.28
N ARG A 193 -0.55 8.96 47.74
CA ARG A 193 -0.28 8.85 46.31
C ARG A 193 0.15 7.43 45.95
N TRP A 194 -0.04 7.07 44.68
CA TRP A 194 0.50 5.83 44.12
C TRP A 194 2.04 5.75 44.27
N THR A 195 2.72 6.90 44.23
CA THR A 195 4.18 6.98 44.41
C THR A 195 4.60 6.46 45.78
N ASP A 196 3.95 6.92 46.85
CA ASP A 196 4.27 6.48 48.23
C ASP A 196 4.07 4.95 48.39
N ALA A 197 3.04 4.41 47.74
CA ALA A 197 2.77 2.97 47.71
C ALA A 197 3.84 2.18 46.95
N ALA A 198 4.29 2.71 45.82
CA ALA A 198 5.33 2.10 44.98
C ALA A 198 6.71 2.17 45.65
N GLU A 199 7.05 3.28 46.31
CA GLU A 199 8.28 3.42 47.11
C GLU A 199 8.32 2.41 48.27
N ALA A 200 7.18 2.17 48.92
CA ALA A 200 7.09 1.21 50.03
C ALA A 200 7.38 -0.25 49.63
N ILE A 201 7.17 -0.60 48.35
CA ILE A 201 7.44 -1.95 47.83
C ILE A 201 8.69 -2.02 46.95
N GLU A 202 9.36 -0.90 46.69
CA GLU A 202 10.48 -0.80 45.75
C GLU A 202 11.60 -1.78 46.10
N ARG A 203 12.11 -1.71 47.33
CA ARG A 203 13.24 -2.56 47.75
C ARG A 203 12.89 -4.05 47.78
N PRO A 204 11.75 -4.48 48.37
CA PRO A 204 11.34 -5.89 48.30
C PRO A 204 11.13 -6.39 46.87
N LEU A 205 10.53 -5.59 45.99
CA LEU A 205 10.32 -5.97 44.60
C LEU A 205 11.64 -6.06 43.83
N TRP A 206 12.59 -5.16 44.11
CA TRP A 206 13.90 -5.21 43.49
C TRP A 206 14.68 -6.48 43.84
N LEU A 207 14.62 -6.94 45.10
CA LEU A 207 15.24 -8.21 45.50
C LEU A 207 14.67 -9.40 44.72
N PHE A 208 13.35 -9.42 44.50
CA PHE A 208 12.72 -10.42 43.64
C PHE A 208 13.23 -10.33 42.19
N ILE A 209 13.33 -9.11 41.65
CA ILE A 209 13.84 -8.88 40.29
C ILE A 209 15.31 -9.34 40.15
N GLU A 210 16.16 -9.08 41.14
CA GLU A 210 17.55 -9.54 41.15
C GLU A 210 17.64 -11.06 41.12
N GLU A 211 16.76 -11.76 41.85
CA GLU A 211 16.69 -13.22 41.81
C GLU A 211 16.23 -13.73 40.45
N GLN A 212 15.19 -13.12 39.87
CA GLN A 212 14.72 -13.47 38.52
C GLN A 212 15.80 -13.24 37.45
N LYS A 213 16.60 -12.17 37.58
CA LYS A 213 17.71 -11.85 36.67
C LYS A 213 18.79 -12.93 36.62
N LYS A 214 19.03 -13.67 37.70
CA LYS A 214 20.00 -14.78 37.72
C LYS A 214 19.62 -15.90 36.75
N HIS A 215 18.32 -16.06 36.50
CA HIS A 215 17.76 -17.10 35.63
C HIS A 215 17.26 -16.56 34.30
N ASN A 216 17.13 -15.23 34.15
CA ASN A 216 16.60 -14.58 32.97
C ASN A 216 17.28 -13.26 32.65
N ASN A 217 18.34 -13.33 31.83
CA ASN A 217 19.14 -12.17 31.41
C ASN A 217 18.39 -11.18 30.50
N ILE A 218 17.12 -11.43 30.16
CA ILE A 218 16.29 -10.56 29.30
C ILE A 218 15.64 -9.41 30.11
N ILE A 219 15.66 -9.49 31.45
CA ILE A 219 15.10 -8.45 32.34
C ILE A 219 15.98 -7.20 32.31
N ASP A 220 15.59 -6.22 31.49
CA ASP A 220 16.22 -4.90 31.38
C ASP A 220 15.52 -3.87 32.27
N LEU A 221 15.64 -4.07 33.59
CA LEU A 221 15.20 -3.11 34.61
C LEU A 221 16.39 -2.58 35.39
N LYS A 222 16.28 -1.33 35.86
CA LYS A 222 17.24 -0.70 36.78
C LYS A 222 16.52 -0.28 38.05
N GLU A 223 17.15 -0.48 39.21
CA GLU A 223 16.56 -0.21 40.53
C GLU A 223 16.07 1.23 40.61
N GLU A 224 16.94 2.17 40.22
CA GLU A 224 16.69 3.63 40.17
C GLU A 224 15.43 4.06 39.39
N ASN A 225 14.90 3.18 38.52
CA ASN A 225 13.72 3.45 37.69
C ASN A 225 12.49 2.64 38.10
N LEU A 226 12.58 1.81 39.14
CA LEU A 226 11.57 0.80 39.46
C LEU A 226 10.24 1.44 39.87
N VAL A 227 10.25 2.46 40.73
CA VAL A 227 9.03 3.21 41.12
C VAL A 227 8.32 3.77 39.89
N SER A 228 9.05 4.41 38.98
CA SER A 228 8.48 4.95 37.74
C SER A 228 7.87 3.87 36.84
N LYS A 229 8.48 2.67 36.82
CA LYS A 229 7.96 1.51 36.06
C LYS A 229 6.69 0.94 36.69
N ILE A 230 6.63 0.80 38.02
CA ILE A 230 5.43 0.36 38.74
C ILE A 230 4.25 1.28 38.42
N LEU A 231 4.45 2.60 38.47
CA LEU A 231 3.40 3.58 38.14
C LEU A 231 2.95 3.48 36.68
N LEU A 232 3.88 3.27 35.74
CA LEU A 232 3.56 3.09 34.33
C LEU A 232 2.79 1.78 34.09
N TRP A 233 3.17 0.69 34.77
CA TRP A 233 2.47 -0.57 34.71
C TRP A 233 1.08 -0.47 35.32
N GLY A 234 0.90 0.20 36.46
CA GLY A 234 -0.42 0.41 37.07
C GLY A 234 -1.39 1.20 36.19
N LYS A 235 -0.90 2.04 35.27
CA LYS A 235 -1.74 2.73 34.26
C LYS A 235 -2.21 1.81 33.12
N LYS A 236 -1.48 0.72 32.87
CA LYS A 236 -1.71 -0.19 31.72
C LYS A 236 -2.30 -1.55 32.13
N ASN A 237 -1.99 -2.02 33.34
CA ASN A 237 -2.46 -3.26 33.93
C ASN A 237 -3.54 -2.93 34.97
N VAL A 238 -4.76 -3.43 34.73
CA VAL A 238 -5.95 -3.14 35.54
C VAL A 238 -5.83 -3.65 36.97
N GLU A 239 -5.21 -4.82 37.17
CA GLU A 239 -5.07 -5.46 38.48
C GLU A 239 -4.07 -4.70 39.35
N LEU A 240 -2.90 -4.37 38.80
CA LEU A 240 -1.91 -3.56 39.50
C LEU A 240 -2.44 -2.14 39.79
N GLY A 241 -3.17 -1.54 38.84
CA GLY A 241 -3.84 -0.26 39.06
C GLY A 241 -4.88 -0.32 40.17
N THR A 242 -5.63 -1.42 40.27
CA THR A 242 -6.59 -1.66 41.36
C THR A 242 -5.89 -1.79 42.70
N ALA A 243 -4.83 -2.61 42.78
CA ALA A 243 -4.05 -2.80 44.00
C ALA A 243 -3.43 -1.48 44.52
N LEU A 244 -2.91 -0.64 43.62
CA LEU A 244 -2.42 0.70 43.98
C LEU A 244 -3.55 1.61 44.49
N ASN A 245 -4.72 1.58 43.86
CA ASN A 245 -5.87 2.39 44.29
C ASN A 245 -6.45 1.97 45.65
N GLU A 246 -6.48 0.68 45.95
CA GLU A 246 -6.97 0.17 47.25
C GLU A 246 -6.10 0.64 48.41
N LYS A 247 -4.82 0.86 48.15
CA LYS A 247 -3.86 1.26 49.16
C LYS A 247 -3.73 2.78 49.34
N VAL A 248 -4.31 3.55 48.42
CA VAL A 248 -4.27 5.01 48.45
C VAL A 248 -5.58 5.58 48.98
N LEU A 249 -5.48 6.58 49.85
CA LEU A 249 -6.63 7.27 50.41
C LEU A 249 -7.48 7.91 49.30
N LYS A 250 -8.74 7.48 49.20
CA LYS A 250 -9.70 8.17 48.34
C LYS A 250 -10.05 9.52 48.96
N PRO A 251 -10.02 10.63 48.20
CA PRO A 251 -10.52 11.90 48.71
C PRO A 251 -11.98 11.72 49.12
N LYS A 252 -12.32 12.13 50.35
CA LYS A 252 -13.74 12.22 50.77
C LYS A 252 -14.44 13.12 49.76
N LYS A 253 -15.43 12.58 49.03
CA LYS A 253 -16.36 13.41 48.27
C LYS A 253 -17.11 14.26 49.30
N LEU A 254 -16.82 15.56 49.29
CA LEU A 254 -17.62 16.59 49.96
C LEU A 254 -18.89 16.82 49.16
#